data_AF-A0A3S5CUT5-F1
#
_entry.id   AF-A0A3S5CUT5-F1
#
_cell.length_a   1.000
_cell.length_b   1.000
_cell.length_c   1.000
_cell.angle_alpha   90.00
_cell.angle_beta   90.00
_cell.angle_gamma   90.00
#
_symmetry.space_group_name_H-M   'P 1'
#
loop_
_entity.id
_entity.type
_entity.pdbx_description
1 polymer ?
#
loop_
_entity_poly.entity_id
_entity_poly.type
_entity_poly.pdbx_seq_one_letter_code
_entity_poly.pdbx_strand_id
1 'polypeptide(L)'
;MRRRKYLLHCAFHSATLIGETDGPVEFEVSIGNYGNKLDGSVKPSSSTTQPTNAVYDGTYYHFLPWSESKPCTVVESHWEDISYRLGAVNMLLKMADRLVRRKV
;
A
#
# COMPACT_ATOMS: atom_id res chain seq x y z
N MET A 1 7.79 24.00 -3.90
CA MET A 1 7.07 23.39 -2.76
C MET A 1 7.96 22.33 -2.12
N ARG A 2 8.08 22.32 -0.79
CA ARG A 2 8.88 21.32 -0.07
C ARG A 2 8.19 19.95 -0.14
N ARG A 3 8.91 18.93 -0.56
CA ARG A 3 8.46 17.53 -0.52
C ARG A 3 9.23 16.76 0.55
N ARG A 4 8.61 15.75 1.13
CA ARG A 4 9.23 14.82 2.07
C ARG A 4 9.24 13.42 1.46
N LYS A 5 10.33 12.69 1.70
CA LYS A 5 10.50 11.30 1.27
C LYS A 5 9.88 10.36 2.31
N TYR A 6 9.19 9.34 1.84
CA TYR A 6 8.56 8.30 2.64
C TYR A 6 8.86 6.93 2.04
N LEU A 7 8.89 5.91 2.89
CA LEU A 7 9.03 4.51 2.50
C LEU A 7 7.83 3.75 3.03
N LEU A 8 7.08 3.11 2.13
CA LEU A 8 6.07 2.13 2.48
C LEU A 8 6.71 0.76 2.42
N HIS A 9 6.71 0.05 3.55
CA HIS A 9 7.12 -1.35 3.62
C HIS A 9 5.87 -2.23 3.64
N CYS A 10 5.76 -3.14 2.68
CA CYS A 10 4.67 -4.11 2.61
C CYS A 10 5.24 -5.53 2.73
N ALA A 11 4.61 -6.36 3.56
CA ALA A 11 4.95 -7.76 3.70
C ALA A 11 3.70 -8.61 3.46
N PHE A 12 3.84 -9.65 2.64
CA PHE A 12 2.74 -10.52 2.26
C PHE A 12 2.73 -11.77 3.13
N HIS A 13 1.63 -12.00 3.86
CA HIS A 13 1.53 -13.15 4.75
C HIS A 13 1.19 -14.46 4.01
N SER A 14 0.17 -14.42 3.15
CA SER A 14 -0.32 -15.59 2.40
C SER A 14 -1.15 -15.13 1.21
N ALA A 15 -1.22 -15.95 0.16
CA ALA A 15 -2.16 -15.80 -0.94
C ALA A 15 -2.82 -17.16 -1.21
N THR A 16 -4.10 -17.28 -0.87
CA THR A 16 -4.92 -18.49 -0.95
C THR A 16 -6.20 -18.20 -1.73
N LEU A 17 -7.00 -19.24 -2.03
CA LEU A 17 -8.26 -19.10 -2.78
C LEU A 17 -8.06 -18.42 -4.15
N ILE A 18 -6.92 -18.70 -4.79
CA ILE A 18 -6.61 -18.16 -6.11
C ILE A 18 -7.48 -18.91 -7.13
N GLY A 19 -8.16 -18.16 -7.99
CA GLY A 19 -8.93 -18.73 -9.10
C GLY A 19 -8.03 -19.38 -10.14
N GLU A 20 -8.63 -20.01 -11.14
CA GLU A 20 -7.88 -20.54 -12.28
C GLU A 20 -7.19 -19.37 -13.02
N THR A 21 -5.88 -19.47 -13.25
CA THR A 21 -5.09 -18.44 -13.94
C THR A 21 -4.32 -19.05 -15.10
N ASP A 22 -4.31 -18.36 -16.24
CA ASP A 22 -3.57 -18.78 -17.44
C ASP A 22 -2.05 -18.55 -17.33
N GLY A 23 -1.55 -18.11 -16.17
CA GLY A 23 -0.15 -17.81 -15.95
C GLY A 23 0.21 -17.42 -14.51
N PRO A 24 1.47 -17.00 -14.28
CA PRO A 24 1.97 -16.62 -12.97
C PRO A 24 1.20 -15.43 -12.37
N VAL A 25 0.95 -15.47 -11.07
CA VAL A 25 0.30 -14.39 -10.33
C VAL A 25 1.37 -13.48 -9.74
N GLU A 26 1.15 -12.17 -9.86
CA GLU A 26 1.99 -11.12 -9.32
C GLU A 26 1.14 -10.11 -8.55
N PHE A 27 1.57 -9.73 -7.35
CA PHE A 27 0.92 -8.67 -6.57
C PHE A 27 1.71 -7.37 -6.71
N GLU A 28 1.02 -6.27 -6.97
CA GLU A 28 1.59 -4.91 -7.00
C GLU A 28 1.14 -4.12 -5.76
N VAL A 29 2.05 -3.35 -5.18
CA VAL A 29 1.76 -2.39 -4.10
C VAL A 29 2.02 -0.98 -4.58
N SER A 30 1.03 -0.11 -4.48
CA SER A 30 1.19 1.31 -4.80
C SER A 30 0.69 2.21 -3.67
N ILE A 31 1.26 3.41 -3.60
CA ILE A 31 0.79 4.50 -2.74
C ILE A 31 0.68 5.76 -3.60
N GLY A 32 -0.56 6.15 -3.91
CA GLY A 32 -0.83 7.03 -5.05
C GLY A 32 -0.24 6.46 -6.33
N ASN A 33 0.51 7.28 -7.06
CA ASN A 33 1.14 6.86 -8.31
C ASN A 33 2.45 6.08 -8.09
N TYR A 34 3.07 6.20 -6.90
CA TYR A 34 4.33 5.51 -6.61
C TYR A 34 4.08 4.00 -6.49
N GLY A 35 4.84 3.22 -7.27
CA GLY A 35 4.69 1.76 -7.34
C GLY A 35 3.68 1.26 -8.38
N ASN A 36 2.95 2.16 -9.05
CA ASN A 36 2.08 1.77 -10.17
C ASN A 36 2.92 1.50 -11.43
N LYS A 37 2.93 0.26 -11.92
CA LYS A 37 3.71 -0.11 -13.12
C LYS A 37 3.18 0.53 -14.41
N LEU A 38 1.91 0.92 -14.44
CA LEU A 38 1.27 1.51 -15.61
C LEU A 38 1.49 3.03 -15.70
N ASP A 39 1.97 3.66 -14.63
CA ASP A 39 2.19 5.11 -14.57
C ASP A 39 3.67 5.48 -14.79
N GLY A 40 3.96 6.14 -15.91
CA GLY A 40 5.29 6.65 -16.24
C GLY A 40 5.62 8.04 -15.67
N SER A 41 4.71 8.67 -14.92
CA SER A 41 4.91 10.03 -14.37
C SER A 41 5.81 10.07 -13.13
N VAL A 42 6.07 8.91 -12.52
CA VAL A 42 6.92 8.76 -11.33
C VAL A 42 8.10 7.83 -11.61
N LYS A 43 9.09 7.84 -10.71
CA LYS A 43 10.25 6.95 -10.83
C LYS A 43 9.81 5.49 -10.69
N PRO A 44 10.37 4.56 -11.49
CA PRO A 44 10.14 3.13 -11.34
C PRO A 44 10.49 2.65 -9.93
N SER A 45 9.74 1.66 -9.44
CA SER A 45 9.92 1.07 -8.12
C SER A 45 9.71 -0.45 -8.22
N SER A 46 10.44 -1.23 -7.43
CA SER A 46 10.17 -2.66 -7.23
C SER A 46 8.99 -2.83 -6.29
N SER A 47 7.80 -2.52 -6.82
CA SER A 47 6.52 -2.58 -6.13
C SER A 47 5.82 -3.92 -6.22
N THR A 48 6.39 -4.88 -6.96
CA THR A 48 5.77 -6.18 -7.20
C THR A 48 6.45 -7.34 -6.49
N THR A 49 5.67 -8.38 -6.19
CA THR A 49 6.21 -9.70 -5.82
C THR A 49 6.85 -10.37 -7.03
N GLN A 50 7.64 -11.43 -6.84
CA GLN A 50 8.06 -12.26 -7.98
C GLN A 50 6.83 -12.99 -8.57
N PRO A 51 6.62 -12.97 -9.90
CA PRO A 51 5.55 -13.73 -10.53
C PRO A 51 5.68 -15.22 -10.19
N THR A 52 4.63 -15.80 -9.61
CA THR A 52 4.65 -17.19 -9.14
C THR A 52 3.39 -17.93 -9.61
N ASN A 53 3.55 -19.14 -10.14
CA ASN A 53 2.40 -19.98 -10.49
C ASN A 53 1.67 -20.44 -9.22
N ALA A 54 0.35 -20.39 -9.25
CA ALA A 54 -0.47 -20.94 -8.18
C ALA A 54 -0.39 -22.47 -8.19
N VAL A 55 -0.37 -23.06 -7.00
CA VAL A 55 -0.29 -24.50 -6.77
C VAL A 55 -1.58 -24.96 -6.12
N TYR A 56 -2.12 -26.08 -6.59
CA TYR A 56 -3.31 -26.69 -5.99
C TYR A 56 -2.95 -27.41 -4.68
N ASP A 57 -3.76 -27.21 -3.63
CA ASP A 57 -3.60 -27.86 -2.33
C ASP A 57 -3.98 -29.35 -2.32
N GLY A 58 -4.52 -29.85 -3.44
CA GLY A 58 -4.96 -31.23 -3.60
C GLY A 58 -6.43 -31.46 -3.22
N THR A 59 -7.13 -30.45 -2.69
CA THR A 59 -8.49 -30.64 -2.15
C THR A 59 -9.48 -29.52 -2.47
N TYR A 60 -9.14 -28.26 -2.23
CA TYR A 60 -10.13 -27.17 -2.21
C TYR A 60 -9.72 -25.93 -3.00
N TYR A 61 -8.44 -25.58 -3.09
CA TYR A 61 -8.04 -24.29 -3.68
C TYR A 61 -6.60 -24.23 -4.18
N HIS A 62 -6.34 -23.25 -5.03
CA HIS A 62 -4.98 -22.86 -5.41
C HIS A 62 -4.45 -21.76 -4.49
N PHE A 63 -3.14 -21.77 -4.27
CA PHE A 63 -2.43 -20.81 -3.43
C PHE A 63 -1.02 -20.53 -3.97
N LEU A 64 -0.40 -19.42 -3.55
CA LEU A 64 1.03 -19.20 -3.82
C LEU A 64 1.86 -19.86 -2.71
N PRO A 65 2.85 -20.69 -3.07
CA PRO A 65 3.63 -21.49 -2.11
C PRO A 65 4.70 -20.68 -1.39
N TRP A 66 4.32 -19.54 -0.79
CA TRP A 66 5.25 -18.66 -0.10
C TRP A 66 5.84 -19.27 1.17
N SER A 67 5.16 -20.21 1.84
CA SER A 67 5.65 -20.93 3.04
C SER A 67 6.51 -20.05 3.97
N GLU A 68 7.80 -20.33 4.10
CA GLU A 68 8.77 -19.58 4.93
C GLU A 68 9.36 -18.35 4.21
N SER A 69 9.27 -18.29 2.88
CA SER A 69 9.77 -17.17 2.07
C SER A 69 8.65 -16.20 1.73
N LYS A 70 8.29 -15.37 2.72
CA LYS A 70 7.25 -14.34 2.56
C LYS A 70 7.78 -13.18 1.72
N PRO A 71 7.11 -12.81 0.61
CA PRO A 71 7.51 -11.64 -0.17
C PRO A 71 7.36 -10.35 0.64
N CYS A 72 8.26 -9.41 0.41
CA CYS A 72 8.12 -8.02 0.85
C CYS A 72 8.48 -7.06 -0.29
N THR A 73 7.87 -5.88 -0.26
CA THR A 73 8.15 -4.81 -1.22
C THR A 73 8.34 -3.50 -0.47
N VAL A 74 9.19 -2.63 -1.04
CA VAL A 74 9.45 -1.30 -0.50
C VAL A 74 9.20 -0.27 -1.59
N VAL A 75 8.21 0.59 -1.35
CA VAL A 75 7.82 1.65 -2.28
C VAL A 75 8.32 2.99 -1.74
N GLU A 76 9.24 3.59 -2.47
CA GLU A 76 9.72 4.95 -2.20
C GLU A 76 8.77 5.98 -2.81
N SER A 77 8.35 6.95 -2.00
CA SER A 77 7.42 8.01 -2.44
C SER A 77 7.83 9.38 -1.93
N HIS A 78 7.37 10.42 -2.62
CA HIS A 78 7.66 11.81 -2.27
C HIS A 78 6.37 12.63 -2.28
N TRP A 79 6.00 13.17 -1.12
CA TRP A 79 4.74 13.88 -0.93
C TRP A 79 4.98 15.34 -0.56
N GLU A 80 4.05 16.21 -0.93
CA GLU A 80 4.05 17.60 -0.48
C GLU A 80 3.98 17.66 1.05
N ASP A 81 4.73 18.59 1.64
CA ASP A 81 4.59 18.88 3.07
C ASP A 81 3.31 19.67 3.36
N ILE A 82 2.25 18.96 3.77
CA ILE A 82 0.95 19.55 4.07
C ILE A 82 0.78 19.96 5.55
N SER A 83 1.86 19.95 6.36
CA SER A 83 1.79 20.18 7.81
C SER A 83 1.12 21.51 8.16
N TYR A 84 1.32 22.55 7.35
CA TYR A 84 0.71 23.87 7.58
C TYR A 84 -0.82 23.82 7.49
N ARG A 85 -1.36 23.11 6.49
CA ARG A 85 -2.81 22.95 6.29
C ARG A 85 -3.43 22.16 7.42
N LEU A 86 -2.79 21.05 7.79
CA LEU A 86 -3.23 20.21 8.91
C LEU A 86 -3.20 20.98 10.23
N GLY A 87 -2.19 21.82 10.47
CA GLY A 87 -2.13 22.69 11.64
C GLY A 87 -3.34 23.62 11.75
N ALA A 88 -3.67 24.32 10.65
CA ALA A 88 -4.83 25.20 10.59
C ALA A 88 -6.15 24.45 10.87
N VAL A 89 -6.37 23.31 10.21
CA VAL A 89 -7.56 22.48 10.41
C VAL A 89 -7.66 21.97 11.84
N ASN A 90 -6.57 21.47 12.41
CA ASN A 90 -6.54 20.98 13.79
C ASN A 90 -6.88 22.07 14.82
N MET A 91 -6.45 23.32 14.58
CA MET A 91 -6.83 24.45 15.44
C MET A 91 -8.34 24.72 15.37
N LEU A 92 -8.91 24.79 14.16
CA LEU A 92 -10.34 25.03 13.97
C LEU A 92 -11.19 23.90 14.58
N LEU A 93 -10.82 22.65 14.36
CA LEU A 93 -11.52 21.49 14.94
C LEU A 93 -11.48 21.52 16.48
N LYS A 94 -10.32 21.87 17.08
CA LYS A 94 -10.21 22.02 18.54
C LYS A 94 -11.09 23.16 19.07
N MET A 95 -11.22 24.27 18.34
CA MET A 95 -12.11 25.37 18.72
C MET A 95 -13.58 24.93 18.68
N ALA A 96 -13.99 24.27 17.59
CA ALA A 96 -15.35 23.74 17.43
C ALA A 96 -15.70 22.74 18.54
N ASP A 97 -14.82 21.77 18.83
CA ASP A 97 -15.01 20.79 19.90
C ASP A 97 -15.16 21.44 21.28
N ARG A 98 -14.35 22.47 21.58
CA ARG A 98 -14.47 23.25 22.83
C ARG A 98 -15.79 24.00 22.94
N LEU A 99 -16.31 24.54 21.84
CA LEU A 99 -17.59 25.26 21.82
C LEU A 99 -18.77 24.30 22.03
N VAL A 100 -18.72 23.11 21.43
CA VAL A 100 -19.74 22.06 21.64
C VAL A 100 -19.73 21.58 23.09
N ARG A 101 -18.56 21.31 23.66
CA ARG A 101 -18.43 20.82 25.04
C ARG A 101 -18.79 21.86 26.11
N ARG A 102 -18.72 23.16 25.78
CA ARG A 102 -19.12 24.26 26.68
C ARG A 102 -20.62 24.52 26.72
N LYS A 103 -21.44 23.79 25.95
CA LYS A 103 -22.92 23.89 26.01
C LYS A 103 -23.55 23.10 27.19
N VAL A 104 -22.82 22.91 28.28
CA VAL A 104 -23.34 22.38 29.56
C VAL A 104 -23.03 23.39 30.65
#